data_AF-A0A925D7V3-F1
#
_entry.id   AF-A0A925D7V3-F1
#
_cell.length_a   1.000
_cell.length_b   1.000
_cell.length_c   1.000
_cell.angle_alpha   90.00
_cell.angle_beta   90.00
_cell.angle_gamma   90.00
#
_symmetry.space_group_name_H-M   'P 1'
#
loop_
_entity.id
_entity.type
_entity.pdbx_description
1 polymer ?
#
loop_
_entity_poly.entity_id
_entity_poly.type
_entity_poly.pdbx_seq_one_letter_code
_entity_poly.pdbx_strand_id
1 'polypeptide(L)'
;LAANLAFFEGPLGSRGSISNITTENLSVGTLFRAAFRNMAENYATCAAPLSPENNWDRIVFSGGLAQKLPLLRQFILEKLPGESRLCSSAEDTLLGLLVISLVISGRAKNLQDASRLVSAAQEG
;
A
#
# COMPACT_ATOMS: atom_id res chain seq x y z
N LEU A 1 -19.26 6.16 -13.76
CA LEU A 1 -19.21 6.27 -12.29
C LEU A 1 -17.78 6.55 -11.83
N ALA A 2 -17.60 7.57 -11.01
CA ALA A 2 -16.35 7.92 -10.34
C ALA A 2 -16.59 8.00 -8.82
N ALA A 3 -15.55 7.73 -8.04
CA ALA A 3 -15.58 7.81 -6.59
C ALA A 3 -14.37 8.60 -6.09
N ASN A 4 -14.56 9.43 -5.06
CA ASN A 4 -13.50 10.05 -4.29
C ASN A 4 -13.61 9.54 -2.85
N LEU A 5 -12.55 8.90 -2.36
CA LEU A 5 -12.49 8.29 -1.04
C LEU A 5 -11.86 9.20 0.03
N ALA A 6 -11.64 10.48 -0.25
CA ALA A 6 -11.12 11.45 0.72
C ALA A 6 -12.14 11.70 1.84
N PHE A 7 -12.21 10.82 2.84
CA PHE A 7 -13.12 10.96 3.98
C PHE A 7 -12.49 11.72 5.15
N PHE A 8 -11.19 11.55 5.37
CA PHE A 8 -10.42 12.27 6.38
C PHE A 8 -9.67 13.43 5.75
N GLU A 9 -9.38 14.47 6.54
CA GLU A 9 -8.47 15.53 6.11
C GLU A 9 -7.10 14.95 5.74
N GLY A 10 -6.65 15.25 4.53
CA GLY A 10 -5.38 14.78 4.03
C GLY A 10 -4.98 15.46 2.72
N PRO A 11 -3.86 15.02 2.12
CA PRO A 11 -3.30 15.63 0.90
C PRO A 11 -4.23 15.55 -0.33
N LEU A 12 -5.33 14.79 -0.23
CA LEU A 12 -6.24 14.48 -1.34
C LEU A 12 -7.64 15.09 -1.12
N GLY A 13 -7.78 15.95 -0.11
CA GLY A 13 -9.02 16.61 0.27
C GLY A 13 -9.56 16.12 1.61
N SER A 14 -10.80 16.52 1.90
CA SER A 14 -11.50 16.24 3.17
C SER A 14 -12.96 15.84 2.98
N ARG A 15 -13.38 15.57 1.74
CA ARG A 15 -14.75 15.18 1.40
C ARG A 15 -14.79 14.10 0.34
N GLY A 16 -15.51 13.02 0.64
CA GLY A 16 -15.77 11.94 -0.30
C GLY A 16 -16.92 12.29 -1.24
N SER A 17 -16.96 11.66 -2.41
CA SER A 17 -18.06 11.82 -3.36
C SER A 17 -18.21 10.62 -4.27
N ILE A 18 -19.41 10.43 -4.80
CA ILE A 18 -19.69 9.51 -5.91
C ILE A 18 -20.35 10.35 -6.99
N SER A 19 -19.84 10.30 -8.22
CA SER A 19 -20.30 11.12 -9.33
C SER A 19 -20.45 10.30 -10.61
N ASN A 20 -21.08 10.90 -11.63
CA ASN A 20 -21.35 10.27 -12.92
C ASN A 20 -22.11 8.94 -12.77
N ILE A 21 -23.10 8.93 -11.88
CA ILE A 21 -24.01 7.82 -11.65
C ILE A 21 -25.06 7.81 -12.77
N THR A 22 -25.27 6.65 -13.38
CA THR A 22 -26.37 6.38 -14.33
C THR A 22 -27.06 5.08 -13.92
N THR A 23 -28.26 4.85 -14.44
CA THR A 23 -29.04 3.62 -14.21
C THR A 23 -28.30 2.35 -14.65
N GLU A 24 -27.44 2.46 -15.66
CA GLU A 24 -26.69 1.34 -16.23
C GLU A 24 -25.40 1.06 -15.47
N ASN A 25 -24.88 2.05 -14.73
CA ASN A 25 -23.55 1.98 -14.12
C ASN A 25 -23.57 1.95 -12.60
N LEU A 26 -24.73 2.04 -11.95
CA LEU A 26 -24.85 1.94 -10.51
C LEU A 26 -24.98 0.47 -10.07
N SER A 27 -23.84 -0.16 -9.86
CA SER A 27 -23.75 -1.50 -9.28
C SER A 27 -22.67 -1.52 -8.20
N VAL A 28 -22.72 -2.52 -7.33
CA VAL A 28 -21.66 -2.73 -6.33
C VAL A 28 -20.30 -2.88 -7.01
N GLY A 29 -20.21 -3.69 -8.07
CA GLY A 29 -18.97 -3.94 -8.79
C GLY A 29 -18.36 -2.68 -9.41
N THR A 30 -19.18 -1.86 -10.08
CA THR A 30 -18.72 -0.60 -10.70
C THR A 30 -18.30 0.43 -9.66
N LEU A 31 -18.98 0.49 -8.50
CA LEU A 31 -18.60 1.35 -7.39
C LEU A 31 -17.25 0.95 -6.79
N PHE A 32 -17.05 -0.32 -6.44
CA PHE A 32 -15.77 -0.80 -5.91
C PHE A 32 -14.62 -0.62 -6.90
N ARG A 33 -14.87 -0.86 -8.19
CA ARG A 33 -13.89 -0.60 -9.24
C ARG A 33 -13.49 0.88 -9.32
N ALA A 34 -14.45 1.79 -9.19
CA ALA A 34 -14.18 3.23 -9.15
C ALA A 34 -13.41 3.62 -7.88
N ALA A 35 -13.76 3.04 -6.73
CA ALA A 35 -13.06 3.23 -5.46
C ALA A 35 -11.60 2.78 -5.55
N PHE A 36 -11.31 1.58 -6.05
CA PHE A 36 -9.93 1.09 -6.19
C PHE A 36 -9.10 1.91 -7.18
N ARG A 37 -9.73 2.41 -8.25
CA ARG A 37 -9.07 3.33 -9.19
C ARG A 37 -8.69 4.64 -8.50
N ASN A 38 -9.60 5.22 -7.71
CA ASN A 38 -9.29 6.41 -6.93
C ASN A 38 -8.17 6.15 -5.91
N MET A 39 -8.15 4.99 -5.23
CA MET A 39 -7.04 4.62 -4.35
C MET A 39 -5.70 4.59 -5.09
N ALA A 40 -5.64 3.98 -6.28
CA ALA A 40 -4.43 3.94 -7.09
C ALA A 40 -3.96 5.33 -7.54
N GLU A 41 -4.87 6.19 -7.97
CA GLU A 41 -4.58 7.59 -8.31
C GLU A 41 -4.06 8.39 -7.11
N ASN A 42 -4.65 8.16 -5.95
CA ASN A 42 -4.24 8.75 -4.68
C ASN A 42 -2.81 8.36 -4.32
N TYR A 43 -2.45 7.07 -4.43
CA TYR A 43 -1.07 6.61 -4.20
C TYR A 43 -0.09 7.26 -5.16
N ALA A 44 -0.41 7.33 -6.45
CA ALA A 44 0.45 7.96 -7.45
C ALA A 44 0.64 9.46 -7.18
N THR A 45 -0.43 10.15 -6.81
CA THR A 45 -0.41 11.58 -6.45
C THR A 45 0.49 11.84 -5.24
N CYS A 46 0.41 10.98 -4.21
CA CYS A 46 1.26 11.09 -3.03
C CYS A 46 2.71 10.67 -3.28
N ALA A 47 2.96 9.78 -4.24
CA ALA A 47 4.31 9.33 -4.59
C ALA A 47 5.08 10.36 -5.44
N ALA A 48 4.39 11.10 -6.31
CA ALA A 48 5.04 12.01 -7.26
C ALA A 48 5.97 13.07 -6.60
N PRO A 49 5.62 13.70 -5.46
CA PRO A 49 6.55 14.61 -4.77
C PRO A 49 7.79 13.93 -4.17
N LEU A 50 7.73 12.62 -3.90
CA LEU A 50 8.83 11.87 -3.28
C LEU A 50 9.89 11.45 -4.31
N SER A 51 9.46 11.17 -5.55
CA SER A 51 10.34 10.96 -6.70
C SER A 51 9.73 11.62 -7.94
N PRO A 52 10.10 12.88 -8.24
CA PRO A 52 9.58 13.61 -9.40
C PRO A 52 9.93 12.95 -10.74
N GLU A 53 11.05 12.22 -10.80
CA GLU A 53 11.48 11.47 -11.98
C GLU A 53 10.76 10.13 -12.13
N ASN A 54 9.93 9.74 -11.15
CA ASN A 54 9.17 8.50 -11.11
C ASN A 54 10.04 7.24 -11.27
N ASN A 55 11.28 7.29 -10.77
CA ASN A 55 12.30 6.25 -10.91
C ASN A 55 12.19 5.18 -9.81
N TRP A 56 11.00 4.60 -9.65
CA TRP A 56 10.77 3.54 -8.68
C TRP A 56 11.24 2.18 -9.19
N ASP A 57 12.22 1.57 -8.52
CA ASP A 57 12.71 0.23 -8.87
C ASP A 57 11.78 -0.88 -8.33
N ARG A 58 11.20 -0.66 -7.14
CA ARG A 58 10.46 -1.68 -6.41
C ARG A 58 9.29 -1.10 -5.63
N ILE A 59 8.20 -1.86 -5.57
CA ILE A 59 6.98 -1.56 -4.82
C ILE A 59 6.75 -2.67 -3.79
N VAL A 60 6.49 -2.28 -2.55
CA VAL A 60 6.18 -3.21 -1.46
C VAL A 60 4.75 -2.97 -1.01
N PHE A 61 3.92 -4.00 -1.11
CA PHE A 61 2.55 -3.97 -0.60
C PHE A 61 2.50 -4.51 0.82
N SER A 62 2.32 -3.61 1.77
CA SER A 62 2.02 -3.91 3.17
C SER A 62 0.56 -3.57 3.52
N GLY A 63 0.09 -4.10 4.64
CA GLY A 63 -1.25 -3.81 5.16
C GLY A 63 -2.39 -4.56 4.47
N GLY A 64 -3.55 -4.57 5.14
CA GLY A 64 -4.63 -5.52 4.86
C GLY A 64 -5.24 -5.43 3.45
N LEU A 65 -5.59 -4.24 2.96
CA LEU A 65 -6.31 -4.12 1.67
C LEU A 65 -5.39 -4.39 0.48
N ALA A 66 -4.19 -3.80 0.46
CA ALA A 66 -3.24 -3.97 -0.63
C ALA A 66 -2.74 -5.42 -0.73
N GLN A 67 -2.63 -6.16 0.37
CA GLN A 67 -2.29 -7.58 0.35
C GLN A 67 -3.47 -8.47 -0.09
N LYS A 68 -4.71 -8.18 0.34
CA LYS A 68 -5.87 -9.06 0.10
C LYS A 68 -6.57 -8.85 -1.24
N LEU A 69 -6.39 -7.70 -1.88
CA LEU A 69 -7.15 -7.33 -3.08
C LEU A 69 -6.24 -7.24 -4.33
N PRO A 70 -6.14 -8.31 -5.14
CA PRO A 70 -5.32 -8.31 -6.36
C PRO A 70 -5.68 -7.20 -7.34
N LEU A 71 -6.97 -6.89 -7.50
CA LEU A 71 -7.43 -5.85 -8.42
C LEU A 71 -6.95 -4.45 -8.03
N LEU A 72 -6.87 -4.16 -6.72
CA LEU A 72 -6.31 -2.89 -6.24
C LEU A 72 -4.83 -2.80 -6.60
N ARG A 73 -4.05 -3.87 -6.37
CA ARG A 73 -2.63 -3.89 -6.76
C ARG A 73 -2.43 -3.69 -8.24
N GLN A 74 -3.26 -4.32 -9.07
CA GLN A 74 -3.21 -4.13 -10.52
C GLN A 74 -3.34 -2.63 -10.88
N PHE A 75 -4.35 -1.93 -10.35
CA PHE A 75 -4.49 -0.50 -10.63
C PHE A 75 -3.35 0.34 -10.09
N ILE A 76 -2.73 -0.04 -8.96
CA ILE A 76 -1.54 0.67 -8.44
C ILE A 76 -0.35 0.48 -9.38
N LEU A 77 -0.10 -0.74 -9.85
CA LEU A 77 1.01 -1.06 -10.77
C LEU A 77 0.82 -0.47 -12.17
N GLU A 78 -0.41 -0.17 -12.59
CA GLU A 78 -0.68 0.63 -13.79
C GLU A 78 -0.20 2.09 -13.65
N LYS A 79 -0.02 2.58 -12.42
CA LYS A 79 0.33 3.97 -12.12
C LYS A 79 1.77 4.15 -11.64
N LEU A 80 2.32 3.16 -10.97
CA LEU A 80 3.67 3.19 -10.40
C LEU A 80 4.52 2.09 -11.04
N PRO A 81 5.66 2.44 -11.68
CA PRO A 81 6.57 1.46 -12.25
C PRO A 81 7.33 0.69 -11.15
N GLY A 82 7.82 -0.50 -11.49
CA GLY A 82 8.74 -1.26 -10.65
C GLY A 82 8.28 -2.69 -10.35
N GLU A 83 9.22 -3.50 -9.89
CA GLU A 83 8.94 -4.86 -9.44
C GLU A 83 8.16 -4.84 -8.13
N SER A 84 7.10 -5.63 -8.04
CA SER A 84 6.26 -5.64 -6.85
C SER A 84 6.46 -6.89 -5.99
N ARG A 85 6.44 -6.73 -4.67
CA ARG A 85 6.34 -7.83 -3.71
C ARG A 85 5.26 -7.58 -2.66
N LEU A 86 4.71 -8.66 -2.13
CA LEU A 86 3.90 -8.62 -0.92
C LEU A 86 4.82 -8.72 0.30
N CYS A 87 4.46 -8.08 1.40
CA CYS A 87 5.02 -8.46 2.70
C CYS A 87 4.52 -9.84 3.10
N SER A 88 5.39 -10.62 3.73
CA SER A 88 5.10 -11.98 4.21
C SER A 88 4.28 -12.01 5.51
N SER A 89 4.17 -10.86 6.20
CA SER A 89 3.48 -10.76 7.48
C SER A 89 2.30 -9.79 7.43
N ALA A 90 1.29 -10.07 8.24
CA ALA A 90 0.23 -9.12 8.56
C ALA A 90 0.71 -8.06 9.57
N GLU A 91 1.77 -8.36 10.33
CA GLU A 91 2.28 -7.58 11.47
C GLU A 91 3.63 -6.91 11.16
N ASP A 92 3.80 -6.39 9.95
CA ASP A 92 5.06 -5.79 9.46
C ASP A 92 5.62 -4.72 10.43
N THR A 93 4.74 -3.92 11.03
CA THR A 93 5.11 -2.88 11.99
C THR A 93 5.72 -3.48 13.26
N LEU A 94 5.10 -4.50 13.84
CA LEU A 94 5.61 -5.15 15.06
C LEU A 94 6.92 -5.88 14.79
N LEU A 95 7.04 -6.54 13.63
CA LEU A 95 8.29 -7.18 13.22
C LEU A 95 9.41 -6.15 13.03
N GLY A 96 9.12 -4.99 12.42
CA GLY A 96 10.08 -3.90 12.33
C GLY A 96 10.56 -3.40 13.70
N LEU A 97 9.65 -3.25 14.66
CA LEU A 97 9.99 -2.87 16.04
C LEU A 97 10.84 -3.93 16.74
N LEU A 98 10.56 -5.22 16.52
CA LEU A 98 11.37 -6.32 17.04
C LEU A 98 12.78 -6.29 16.45
N VAL A 99 12.90 -6.12 15.13
CA VAL A 99 14.20 -5.98 14.44
C VAL A 99 15.03 -4.86 15.06
N ILE A 100 14.44 -3.68 15.26
CA ILE A 100 15.12 -2.53 15.89
C ILE A 100 15.52 -2.86 17.33
N SER A 101 14.62 -3.47 18.10
CA SER A 101 14.85 -3.83 19.51
C SER A 101 15.98 -4.86 19.69
N LEU A 102 16.12 -5.82 18.76
CA LEU A 102 17.22 -6.79 18.78
C LEU A 102 18.59 -6.11 18.60
N VAL A 103 18.67 -5.08 17.77
CA VAL A 103 19.91 -4.30 17.60
C VAL A 103 20.20 -3.47 18.85
N ILE A 104 19.22 -2.73 19.37
CA ILE A 104 19.39 -1.86 20.55
C ILE A 104 19.77 -2.68 21.79
N SER A 105 19.21 -3.87 21.95
CA SER A 105 19.52 -4.76 23.08
C SER A 105 20.83 -5.55 22.92
N GLY A 106 21.58 -5.35 21.83
CA GLY A 106 22.83 -6.06 21.56
C GLY A 106 22.66 -7.54 21.17
N ARG A 107 21.42 -7.99 20.93
CA ARG A 107 21.11 -9.36 20.48
C ARG A 107 21.37 -9.57 18.99
N ALA A 108 21.52 -8.48 18.23
CA ALA A 108 21.96 -8.48 16.84
C ALA A 108 22.97 -7.35 16.60
N LYS A 109 23.90 -7.55 15.68
CA LYS A 109 24.98 -6.57 15.39
C LYS A 109 24.49 -5.37 14.58
N ASN A 110 23.47 -5.56 13.74
CA ASN A 110 22.93 -4.57 12.83
C ASN A 110 21.51 -5.00 12.36
N LEU A 111 20.83 -4.13 11.61
CA LEU A 111 19.46 -4.36 11.15
C LEU A 111 19.35 -5.55 10.18
N GLN A 112 20.37 -5.81 9.37
CA GLN A 112 20.38 -6.94 8.43
C GLN A 112 20.41 -8.27 9.18
N ASP A 113 21.29 -8.39 10.19
CA ASP A 113 21.38 -9.59 11.03
C ASP A 113 20.10 -9.80 11.84
N ALA A 114 19.55 -8.73 12.42
CA ALA A 114 18.27 -8.79 13.14
C ALA A 114 17.11 -9.21 12.23
N SER A 115 17.05 -8.69 11.00
CA SER A 115 16.01 -9.05 10.02
C SER A 115 16.06 -10.55 9.67
N ARG A 116 17.26 -11.11 9.47
CA ARG A 116 17.43 -12.55 9.20
C ARG A 116 16.95 -13.41 10.38
N LEU A 117 17.26 -13.02 11.61
CA LEU A 117 16.80 -13.75 12.81
C LEU A 117 15.27 -13.76 12.91
N VAL A 118 14.64 -12.63 12.65
CA VAL A 118 13.16 -12.53 12.66
C VAL A 118 12.56 -13.34 11.52
N SER A 119 13.08 -13.24 10.30
CA SER A 119 12.57 -14.03 9.17
C SER A 119 12.70 -15.53 9.39
N ALA A 120 13.85 -16.01 9.91
CA ALA A 120 14.05 -17.43 10.22
C ALA A 120 13.06 -17.95 11.27
N ALA A 121 12.69 -17.12 12.25
CA ALA A 121 11.70 -17.47 13.27
C ALA A 121 10.26 -17.52 12.76
N GLN A 122 9.96 -17.00 11.56
CA GLN A 122 8.64 -17.07 10.94
C GLN A 122 8.45 -18.34 10.07
N GLU A 123 9.52 -19.05 9.77
CA GLU A 123 9.51 -20.25 8.91
C GLU A 123 9.40 -21.58 9.68
N GLY A 124 9.53 -21.53 11.01
CA GLY A 124 9.40 -22.68 11.93
C GLY A 124 8.13 -22.64 12.75
#